data_AF-A0A7S4EUN8-F1
#
_entry.id   AF-A0A7S4EUN8-F1
#
_cell.length_a   1.000
_cell.length_b   1.000
_cell.length_c   1.000
_cell.angle_alpha   90.00
_cell.angle_beta   90.00
_cell.angle_gamma   90.00
#
_symmetry.space_group_name_H-M   'P 1'
#
loop_
_entity.id
_entity.type
_entity.pdbx_description
1 polymer ?
#
loop_
_entity_poly.entity_id
_entity_poly.type
_entity_poly.pdbx_seq_one_letter_code
_entity_poly.pdbx_strand_id
1 'polypeptide(L)'
;TGDRGLAAGQRAADFSRAGIKGHKRQFSTMGRDRGWVNVTVQTYQSHRTSTQRVLQQDYTVDEQGATLNALARSHDGSEDTPMPDQNQPSSPIATTSIVIRDWKLSGRRAHIRFDRDDNNFWFHPVVDESKSTSSTPGFPCSRGDVFLKLGMRGARLIPWKLQEGDVFRLGQAYVLVSKIRLTAEDESDMLAAFSVAPEMLDPDPADAETDLDDGMTESRRPQCYICYDHGEQGNPLINLCQCTGSVKYVHLNCLQRWMQPEGSSAVNTHCPICKERYPEKAQAMMIRPPAVLLESWSNHRTLKLRHWVSFAQHSTASLGRFTEHNDVVIPDHSVSGEHAFIIQQNGAFWLHDRESSNGSFIRLRSPLRLTFGESLHMKMGKSLLCLHAKRSRWSRLRMRLIALRFGERADEEIASTPATSGRASTSSLESPSAHRNSRVWTMPADD
;
A
#
# COMPACT_ATOMS: atom_id res chain seq x y z
N THR A 1 -29.90 68.80 65.58
CA THR A 1 -29.00 68.81 66.75
C THR A 1 -27.97 67.72 66.53
N GLY A 2 -26.89 68.00 65.79
CA GLY A 2 -25.57 68.38 66.33
C GLY A 2 -24.81 67.13 66.79
N ASP A 3 -23.50 66.93 66.67
CA ASP A 3 -22.36 67.59 66.01
C ASP A 3 -21.17 66.60 66.25
N ARG A 4 -20.18 66.53 65.33
CA ARG A 4 -18.79 65.97 65.50
C ARG A 4 -18.62 64.49 65.88
N GLY A 5 -17.57 63.76 65.51
CA GLY A 5 -16.33 64.02 64.77
C GLY A 5 -15.33 62.86 65.00
N LEU A 6 -14.62 62.45 63.94
CA LEU A 6 -13.25 61.89 63.86
C LEU A 6 -12.76 60.81 64.86
N ALA A 7 -12.34 59.65 64.32
CA ALA A 7 -10.99 59.07 64.56
C ALA A 7 -10.68 57.91 63.59
N ALA A 8 -9.50 57.99 62.96
CA ALA A 8 -8.87 56.92 62.19
C ALA A 8 -8.11 55.95 63.13
N GLY A 9 -8.02 54.67 62.76
CA GLY A 9 -7.20 53.70 63.49
C GLY A 9 -7.18 52.32 62.83
N GLN A 10 -5.99 51.89 62.43
CA GLN A 10 -5.69 50.66 61.71
C GLN A 10 -5.75 49.39 62.57
N ARG A 11 -5.86 48.27 61.84
CA ARG A 11 -5.33 46.91 62.10
C ARG A 11 -6.18 45.88 62.86
N ALA A 12 -6.21 44.73 62.17
CA ALA A 12 -6.12 43.35 62.65
C ALA A 12 -7.36 42.74 63.33
N ALA A 13 -8.08 41.94 62.54
CA ALA A 13 -8.82 40.80 63.06
C ALA A 13 -8.33 39.55 62.33
N ASP A 14 -7.45 38.83 63.02
CA ASP A 14 -7.16 37.43 62.78
C ASP A 14 -8.46 36.61 62.88
N PHE A 15 -8.74 35.78 61.86
CA PHE A 15 -9.59 34.61 62.04
C PHE A 15 -8.86 33.36 61.56
N SER A 16 -8.47 32.60 62.58
CA SER A 16 -8.01 31.22 62.65
C SER A 16 -8.37 30.31 61.48
N ARG A 17 -7.29 29.76 60.91
CA ARG A 17 -7.19 28.71 59.91
C ARG A 17 -7.65 27.36 60.48
N ALA A 18 -8.88 26.95 60.19
CA ALA A 18 -9.32 25.57 60.36
C ALA A 18 -8.72 24.70 59.23
N GLY A 19 -7.97 23.68 59.63
CA GLY A 19 -7.26 22.78 58.74
C GLY A 19 -8.18 21.90 57.90
N ILE A 20 -8.01 21.97 56.58
CA ILE A 20 -8.36 20.89 55.66
C ILE A 20 -7.04 20.41 55.06
N LYS A 21 -6.53 19.29 55.59
CA LYS A 21 -5.44 18.52 54.98
C LYS A 21 -5.96 17.88 53.68
N GLY A 22 -6.00 18.68 52.61
CA GLY A 22 -6.10 18.16 51.26
C GLY A 22 -4.75 17.55 50.88
N HIS A 23 -4.68 16.22 50.84
CA HIS A 23 -3.62 15.51 50.13
C HIS A 23 -3.60 16.00 48.67
N LYS A 24 -2.74 16.98 48.38
CA LYS A 24 -2.31 17.25 47.01
C LYS A 24 -1.56 16.00 46.55
N ARG A 25 -2.26 15.09 45.88
CA ARG A 25 -1.62 14.15 44.96
C ARG A 25 -0.89 15.03 43.95
N GLN A 26 0.44 15.10 44.07
CA GLN A 26 1.32 15.55 43.02
C GLN A 26 1.04 14.65 41.81
N PHE A 27 0.17 15.10 40.91
CA PHE A 27 0.12 14.55 39.57
C PHE A 27 1.43 14.94 38.90
N SER A 28 2.27 13.95 38.59
CA SER A 28 3.40 14.13 37.69
C SER A 28 2.87 14.40 36.28
N THR A 29 2.44 15.64 36.03
CA THR A 29 1.99 16.13 34.71
C THR A 29 3.15 16.74 33.93
N MET A 30 4.27 16.04 33.81
CA MET A 30 5.33 16.44 32.88
C MET A 30 5.29 15.49 31.68
N GLY A 31 4.63 15.90 30.58
CA GLY A 31 4.74 15.18 29.30
C GLY A 31 3.54 15.21 28.36
N ARG A 32 2.33 15.58 28.80
CA ARG A 32 1.08 15.53 27.98
C ARG A 32 0.52 16.90 27.58
N ASP A 33 1.35 17.93 27.56
CA ASP A 33 0.88 19.31 27.36
C ASP A 33 0.39 19.55 25.94
N ARG A 34 0.97 18.89 24.95
CA ARG A 34 0.61 18.99 23.52
C ARG A 34 -0.29 17.84 23.07
N GLY A 35 -0.05 16.63 23.55
CA GLY A 35 -0.85 15.45 23.19
C GLY A 35 -0.28 14.15 23.74
N TRP A 36 -0.90 13.04 23.33
CA TRP A 36 -0.43 11.69 23.61
C TRP A 36 -0.96 10.72 22.56
N VAL A 37 -0.34 9.56 22.43
CA VAL A 37 -0.80 8.46 21.58
C VAL A 37 -1.25 7.31 22.47
N ASN A 38 -2.49 6.88 22.29
CA ASN A 38 -2.96 5.62 22.84
C ASN A 38 -2.51 4.50 21.91
N VAL A 39 -1.79 3.51 22.44
CA VAL A 39 -1.35 2.34 21.67
C VAL A 39 -1.94 1.10 22.32
N THR A 40 -2.82 0.42 21.60
CA THR A 40 -3.39 -0.87 22.00
C THR A 40 -2.70 -1.97 21.23
N VAL A 41 -2.12 -2.94 21.93
CA VAL A 41 -1.48 -4.13 21.37
C VAL A 41 -2.38 -5.33 21.64
N GLN A 42 -2.81 -6.01 20.58
CA GLN A 42 -3.56 -7.26 20.66
C GLN A 42 -2.72 -8.39 20.05
N THR A 43 -2.42 -9.41 20.86
CA THR A 43 -1.67 -10.59 20.39
C THR A 43 -2.56 -11.83 20.48
N TYR A 44 -2.77 -12.48 19.34
CA TYR A 44 -3.56 -13.71 19.25
C TYR A 44 -2.72 -14.92 19.68
N GLN A 45 -3.15 -15.61 20.73
CA GLN A 45 -2.53 -16.84 21.19
C GLN A 45 -3.29 -18.04 20.61
N SER A 46 -2.60 -18.82 19.78
CA SER A 46 -3.07 -20.14 19.37
C SER A 46 -2.51 -21.15 20.37
N HIS A 47 -3.35 -21.67 21.27
CA HIS A 47 -3.05 -22.89 21.99
C HIS A 47 -3.56 -24.10 21.19
N ARG A 48 -2.94 -25.27 21.37
CA ARG A 48 -3.37 -26.55 20.75
C ARG A 48 -4.76 -26.99 21.23
N THR A 49 -5.29 -26.39 22.29
CA THR A 49 -6.65 -26.57 22.81
C THR A 49 -7.52 -25.36 22.41
N SER A 50 -8.77 -25.61 22.02
CA SER A 50 -9.58 -24.80 21.07
C SER A 50 -9.99 -23.37 21.47
N THR A 51 -9.41 -22.74 22.49
CA THR A 51 -9.74 -21.35 22.87
C THR A 51 -8.59 -20.40 22.51
N GLN A 52 -8.81 -19.59 21.47
CA GLN A 52 -7.96 -18.44 21.17
C GLN A 52 -8.09 -17.42 22.31
N ARG A 53 -7.03 -17.25 23.12
CA ARG A 53 -6.95 -16.15 24.08
C ARG A 53 -6.30 -14.95 23.38
N VAL A 54 -7.00 -13.81 23.37
CA VAL A 54 -6.47 -12.53 22.91
C VAL A 54 -5.89 -11.81 24.11
N LEU A 55 -4.58 -11.59 24.13
CA LEU A 55 -3.96 -10.73 25.13
C LEU A 55 -4.01 -9.29 24.61
N GLN A 56 -4.67 -8.41 25.34
CA GLN A 56 -4.70 -6.97 25.05
C GLN A 56 -3.88 -6.21 26.09
N GLN A 57 -3.04 -5.29 25.63
CA GLN A 57 -2.26 -4.39 26.47
C GLN A 57 -2.37 -2.97 25.92
N ASP A 58 -2.65 -2.02 26.81
CA ASP A 58 -2.85 -0.62 26.45
C ASP A 58 -1.72 0.24 27.03
N TYR A 59 -1.12 1.06 26.18
CA TYR A 59 -0.02 1.96 26.50
C TYR A 59 -0.42 3.39 26.16
N THR A 60 0.13 4.34 26.91
CA THR A 60 0.01 5.77 26.60
C THR A 60 1.39 6.34 26.38
N VAL A 61 1.63 6.87 25.18
CA VAL A 61 2.89 7.48 24.79
C VAL A 61 2.73 9.00 24.82
N ASP A 62 3.61 9.66 25.55
CA ASP A 62 3.62 11.12 25.66
C ASP A 62 4.68 11.73 24.72
N GLU A 63 4.97 13.02 24.88
CA GLU A 63 5.93 13.73 24.02
C GLU A 63 7.38 13.22 24.11
N GLN A 64 7.72 12.40 25.12
CA GLN A 64 9.05 11.80 25.24
C GLN A 64 9.23 10.64 24.23
N GLY A 65 8.12 10.15 23.67
CA GLY A 65 8.10 9.07 22.69
C GLY A 65 8.12 7.68 23.31
N ALA A 66 8.12 6.67 22.44
CA ALA A 66 8.14 5.27 22.84
C ALA A 66 8.98 4.43 21.87
N THR A 67 9.59 3.37 22.38
CA THR A 67 10.19 2.31 21.55
C THR A 67 9.31 1.07 21.59
N LEU A 68 9.05 0.46 20.43
CA LEU A 68 8.34 -0.80 20.32
C LEU A 68 9.36 -1.93 20.19
N ASN A 69 9.42 -2.79 21.21
CA ASN A 69 10.36 -3.89 21.31
C ASN A 69 9.60 -5.22 21.29
N ALA A 70 9.97 -6.12 20.38
CA ALA A 70 9.47 -7.48 20.36
C ALA A 70 10.37 -8.38 21.21
N LEU A 71 9.77 -9.26 22.01
CA LEU A 71 10.48 -10.27 22.79
C LEU A 71 10.05 -11.66 22.32
N ALA A 72 11.05 -12.49 21.96
CA ALA A 72 10.83 -13.89 21.64
C ALA A 72 10.44 -14.64 22.92
N ARG A 73 9.38 -15.45 22.85
CA ARG A 73 9.02 -16.36 23.95
C ARG A 73 9.97 -17.56 23.96
N SER A 74 10.57 -17.87 25.12
CA SER A 74 11.25 -19.15 25.36
C SER A 74 10.28 -20.32 25.21
N HIS A 75 10.79 -21.47 24.78
CA HIS A 75 10.00 -22.68 24.54
C HIS A 75 9.55 -23.38 25.85
N ASP A 76 10.12 -22.95 26.98
CA ASP A 76 9.75 -23.37 28.33
C ASP A 76 8.95 -22.28 29.02
N GLY A 77 7.82 -22.66 29.61
CA GLY A 77 6.91 -21.79 30.35
C GLY A 77 7.46 -21.31 31.70
N SER A 78 8.78 -21.13 31.84
CA SER A 78 9.35 -20.41 32.97
C SER A 78 9.23 -18.91 32.71
N GLU A 79 8.60 -18.19 33.65
CA GLU A 79 8.47 -16.73 33.63
C GLU A 79 9.79 -15.99 33.89
N ASP A 80 10.94 -16.63 33.69
CA ASP A 80 12.26 -16.09 33.96
C ASP A 80 13.07 -16.01 32.67
N THR A 81 12.98 -14.87 31.98
CA THR A 81 14.07 -14.42 31.11
C THR A 81 14.55 -13.07 31.65
N PRO A 82 15.87 -12.87 31.84
CA PRO A 82 16.38 -11.67 32.49
C PRO A 82 15.99 -10.43 31.69
N MET A 83 15.72 -9.34 32.41
CA MET A 83 15.69 -7.99 31.85
C MET A 83 16.91 -7.79 30.93
N PRO A 84 16.76 -7.12 29.77
CA PRO A 84 17.89 -6.88 28.89
C PRO A 84 18.99 -6.12 29.63
N ASP A 85 20.22 -6.59 29.44
CA ASP A 85 21.47 -6.06 30.00
C ASP A 85 21.54 -4.54 29.83
N GLN A 86 21.73 -3.82 30.94
CA GLN A 86 21.76 -2.35 31.00
C GLN A 86 23.03 -1.73 30.39
N ASN A 87 23.89 -2.54 29.75
CA ASN A 87 25.19 -2.13 29.20
C ASN A 87 25.21 -1.90 27.68
N GLN A 88 24.11 -1.43 27.09
CA GLN A 88 24.18 -0.68 25.83
C GLN A 88 24.12 0.82 26.15
N PRO A 89 24.89 1.68 25.46
CA PRO A 89 24.98 3.10 25.79
C PRO A 89 23.57 3.69 25.85
N SER A 90 23.18 4.08 27.06
CA SER A 90 21.90 4.66 27.39
C SER A 90 21.77 6.00 26.70
N SER A 91 21.11 6.01 25.54
CA SER A 91 20.57 7.25 24.99
C SER A 91 19.64 7.88 26.05
N PRO A 92 19.86 9.14 26.45
CA PRO A 92 19.35 9.69 27.71
C PRO A 92 17.93 10.26 27.55
N ILE A 93 16.95 9.40 27.26
CA ILE A 93 15.54 9.79 27.35
C ILE A 93 14.79 8.60 27.94
N ALA A 94 14.08 8.83 29.04
CA ALA A 94 13.17 7.88 29.67
C ALA A 94 12.00 7.59 28.71
N THR A 95 12.26 6.82 27.67
CA THR A 95 11.35 6.59 26.56
C THR A 95 10.47 5.39 26.93
N THR A 96 9.15 5.53 26.82
CA THR A 96 8.24 4.43 27.18
C THR A 96 8.56 3.19 26.33
N SER A 97 8.82 2.04 26.96
CA SER A 97 9.08 0.79 26.23
C SER A 97 7.79 -0.02 26.09
N ILE A 98 7.28 -0.13 24.86
CA ILE A 98 6.13 -0.97 24.52
C ILE A 98 6.66 -2.36 24.19
N VAL A 99 6.24 -3.36 24.97
CA VAL A 99 6.71 -4.74 24.82
C VAL A 99 5.68 -5.58 24.09
N ILE A 100 6.11 -6.25 23.02
CA ILE A 100 5.26 -7.11 22.20
C ILE A 100 5.79 -8.53 22.31
N ARG A 101 5.03 -9.42 22.96
CA ARG A 101 5.41 -10.81 23.14
C ARG A 101 4.99 -11.64 21.93
N ASP A 102 5.91 -11.91 21.02
CA ASP A 102 5.68 -12.76 19.84
C ASP A 102 6.78 -13.83 19.79
N TRP A 103 6.37 -15.10 19.78
CA TRP A 103 7.26 -16.27 19.74
C TRP A 103 8.24 -16.28 18.56
N LYS A 104 8.03 -15.47 17.51
CA LYS A 104 8.89 -15.39 16.32
C LYS A 104 9.63 -14.07 16.15
N LEU A 105 9.36 -13.05 16.97
CA LEU A 105 9.94 -11.72 16.80
C LEU A 105 10.75 -11.32 18.03
N SER A 106 11.97 -10.83 17.80
CA SER A 106 12.85 -10.28 18.82
C SER A 106 13.38 -8.88 18.43
N GLY A 107 13.83 -8.09 19.40
CA GLY A 107 14.49 -6.80 19.16
C GLY A 107 13.54 -5.63 18.88
N ARG A 108 14.13 -4.46 18.65
CA ARG A 108 13.39 -3.20 18.38
C ARG A 108 12.76 -3.23 16.98
N ARG A 109 11.49 -2.84 16.89
CA ARG A 109 10.69 -2.91 15.64
C ARG A 109 10.17 -1.59 15.15
N ALA A 110 9.94 -0.64 16.04
CA ALA A 110 9.56 0.72 15.68
C ALA A 110 9.86 1.68 16.83
N HIS A 111 9.75 2.97 16.56
CA HIS A 111 9.68 4.01 17.58
C HIS A 111 8.60 5.03 17.24
N ILE A 112 7.92 5.54 18.26
CA ILE A 112 7.00 6.65 18.16
C ILE A 112 7.75 7.87 18.69
N ARG A 113 7.84 8.93 17.89
CA ARG A 113 8.43 10.20 18.28
C ARG A 113 7.42 11.32 18.14
N PHE A 114 7.53 12.31 19.00
CA PHE A 114 6.82 13.56 18.84
C PHE A 114 7.77 14.58 18.24
N ASP A 115 7.39 15.14 17.09
CA ASP A 115 8.12 16.24 16.48
C ASP A 115 7.52 17.57 16.97
N ARG A 116 8.42 18.44 17.45
CA ARG A 116 8.05 19.70 18.09
C ARG A 116 7.76 20.80 17.08
N ASP A 117 8.31 20.69 15.86
CA ASP A 117 8.22 21.69 14.82
C ASP A 117 6.87 21.58 14.11
N ASP A 118 6.50 20.36 13.70
CA ASP A 118 5.21 20.09 13.06
C ASP A 118 4.07 19.80 14.07
N ASN A 119 4.43 19.67 15.36
CA ASN A 119 3.53 19.40 16.48
C ASN A 119 2.72 18.09 16.30
N ASN A 120 3.30 17.05 15.70
CA ASN A 120 2.67 15.74 15.48
C ASN A 120 3.50 14.56 16.01
N PHE A 121 2.81 13.43 16.15
CA PHE A 121 3.47 12.16 16.40
C PHE A 121 3.79 11.45 15.09
N TRP A 122 4.95 10.80 15.05
CA TRP A 122 5.45 10.03 13.93
C TRP A 122 5.75 8.61 14.36
N PHE A 123 5.31 7.64 13.57
CA PHE A 123 5.65 6.23 13.73
C PHE A 123 6.77 5.87 12.77
N HIS A 124 7.92 5.49 13.31
CA HIS A 124 9.10 5.13 12.54
C HIS A 124 9.31 3.62 12.58
N PRO A 125 9.07 2.89 11.48
CA PRO A 125 9.37 1.47 11.41
C PRO A 125 10.89 1.26 11.42
N VAL A 126 11.36 0.20 12.07
CA VAL A 126 12.74 -0.29 11.94
C VAL A 126 12.75 -1.34 10.84
N VAL A 127 13.31 -0.98 9.69
CA VAL A 127 13.49 -1.88 8.55
C VAL A 127 14.89 -2.47 8.64
N ASP A 128 15.00 -3.78 8.81
CA ASP A 128 16.30 -4.47 8.80
C ASP A 128 16.54 -5.03 7.38
N GLU A 129 17.01 -4.18 6.47
CA GLU A 129 17.28 -4.58 5.08
C GLU A 129 18.45 -5.57 4.96
N SER A 130 19.33 -5.59 5.97
CA SER A 130 20.51 -6.46 6.02
C SER A 130 20.19 -7.93 6.33
N LYS A 131 18.99 -8.18 6.88
CA LYS A 131 18.53 -9.52 7.27
C LYS A 131 17.31 -9.93 6.44
N SER A 132 17.51 -10.31 5.18
CA SER A 132 16.50 -11.08 4.44
C SER A 132 16.40 -12.49 5.05
N THR A 133 15.73 -12.63 6.21
CA THR A 133 15.54 -13.91 6.90
C THR A 133 14.51 -14.82 6.21
N SER A 134 14.16 -14.57 4.95
CA SER A 134 13.22 -15.40 4.23
C SER A 134 13.92 -16.64 3.69
N SER A 135 13.39 -17.81 4.03
CA SER A 135 13.81 -19.09 3.45
C SER A 135 13.60 -19.17 1.92
N THR A 136 12.82 -18.26 1.35
CA THR A 136 12.56 -18.15 -0.08
C THR A 136 13.48 -17.08 -0.68
N PRO A 137 14.38 -17.44 -1.62
CA PRO A 137 15.23 -16.48 -2.33
C PRO A 137 14.38 -15.41 -3.03
N GLY A 138 14.76 -14.14 -2.90
CA GLY A 138 14.09 -13.01 -3.55
C GLY A 138 12.71 -12.64 -2.98
N PHE A 139 12.31 -13.17 -1.81
CA PHE A 139 11.09 -12.74 -1.14
C PHE A 139 11.30 -11.37 -0.46
N PRO A 140 10.42 -10.38 -0.69
CA PRO A 140 10.77 -8.98 -0.43
C PRO A 140 10.58 -8.52 1.03
N CYS A 141 10.08 -9.38 1.92
CA CYS A 141 9.73 -8.99 3.30
C CYS A 141 10.39 -9.85 4.38
N SER A 142 10.75 -9.22 5.49
CA SER A 142 11.17 -9.90 6.71
C SER A 142 9.97 -10.27 7.58
N ARG A 143 10.13 -11.20 8.53
CA ARG A 143 9.04 -11.54 9.48
C ARG A 143 8.66 -10.37 10.40
N GLY A 144 9.60 -9.45 10.64
CA GLY A 144 9.42 -8.34 11.57
C GLY A 144 8.89 -7.05 10.93
N ASP A 145 8.64 -7.07 9.62
CA ASP A 145 8.10 -5.91 8.90
C ASP A 145 6.73 -5.51 9.46
N VAL A 146 6.52 -4.20 9.56
CA VAL A 146 5.25 -3.61 10.02
C VAL A 146 4.39 -3.28 8.81
N PHE A 147 3.14 -3.75 8.86
CA PHE A 147 2.16 -3.54 7.80
C PHE A 147 1.03 -2.64 8.29
N LEU A 148 0.81 -1.48 7.65
CA LEU A 148 -0.37 -0.65 7.88
C LEU A 148 -1.58 -1.26 7.17
N LYS A 149 -2.72 -1.34 7.86
CA LYS A 149 -3.98 -1.76 7.26
C LYS A 149 -4.57 -0.62 6.44
N LEU A 150 -4.72 -0.84 5.14
CA LEU A 150 -5.30 0.12 4.22
C LEU A 150 -6.83 0.06 4.21
N GLY A 151 -7.41 -1.14 4.31
CA GLY A 151 -8.86 -1.29 4.28
C GLY A 151 -9.29 -2.72 4.51
N MET A 152 -10.56 -2.88 4.85
CA MET A 152 -11.33 -4.13 4.80
C MET A 152 -12.81 -3.78 5.01
N ARG A 153 -13.72 -4.74 4.80
CA ARG A 153 -15.15 -4.57 5.10
C ARG A 153 -15.38 -4.02 6.52
N GLY A 154 -16.10 -2.90 6.61
CA GLY A 154 -16.44 -2.24 7.89
C GLY A 154 -15.30 -1.50 8.58
N ALA A 155 -14.13 -1.39 7.93
CA ALA A 155 -13.02 -0.55 8.41
C ALA A 155 -12.87 0.71 7.55
N ARG A 156 -12.17 1.71 8.08
CA ARG A 156 -11.76 2.88 7.30
C ARG A 156 -10.90 2.42 6.10
N LEU A 157 -11.20 2.98 4.94
CA LEU A 157 -10.39 2.82 3.72
C LEU A 157 -9.38 3.98 3.62
N ILE A 158 -8.12 3.63 3.43
CA ILE A 158 -6.97 4.53 3.31
C ILE A 158 -6.34 4.25 1.95
N PRO A 159 -6.50 5.15 0.96
CA PRO A 159 -5.80 5.00 -0.30
C PRO A 159 -4.30 5.17 -0.11
N TRP A 160 -3.49 4.41 -0.85
CA TRP A 160 -2.04 4.46 -0.73
C TRP A 160 -1.36 4.75 -2.07
N LYS A 161 -0.53 5.79 -2.10
CA LYS A 161 0.30 6.10 -3.28
C LYS A 161 1.44 5.10 -3.38
N LEU A 162 1.42 4.27 -4.43
CA LEU A 162 2.42 3.25 -4.68
C LEU A 162 3.73 3.83 -5.19
N GLN A 163 4.83 3.24 -4.75
CA GLN A 163 6.20 3.53 -5.20
C GLN A 163 6.93 2.23 -5.58
N GLU A 164 7.99 2.34 -6.39
CA GLU A 164 8.86 1.19 -6.67
C GLU A 164 9.44 0.60 -5.37
N GLY A 165 9.42 -0.73 -5.28
CA GLY A 165 9.83 -1.49 -4.10
C GLY A 165 8.79 -1.60 -2.97
N ASP A 166 7.61 -0.98 -3.12
CA ASP A 166 6.53 -1.13 -2.16
C ASP A 166 6.02 -2.57 -2.15
N VAL A 167 5.71 -3.08 -0.95
CA VAL A 167 5.11 -4.41 -0.80
C VAL A 167 3.80 -4.28 -0.07
N PHE A 168 2.72 -4.70 -0.71
CA PHE A 168 1.41 -4.79 -0.10
C PHE A 168 0.94 -6.24 -0.01
N ARG A 169 -0.11 -6.46 0.78
CA ARG A 169 -0.76 -7.74 0.98
C ARG A 169 -2.23 -7.61 0.68
N LEU A 170 -2.74 -8.58 -0.05
CA LEU A 170 -4.17 -8.81 -0.21
C LEU A 170 -4.48 -10.09 0.56
N GLY A 171 -5.06 -9.97 1.75
CA GLY A 171 -5.16 -11.09 2.70
C GLY A 171 -3.79 -11.67 3.10
N GLN A 172 -3.50 -12.91 2.70
CA GLN A 172 -2.22 -13.59 2.97
C GLN A 172 -1.23 -13.59 1.80
N ALA A 173 -1.67 -13.21 0.60
CA ALA A 173 -0.80 -13.04 -0.54
C ALA A 173 0.03 -11.75 -0.43
N TYR A 174 1.23 -11.76 -1.02
CA TYR A 174 2.12 -10.61 -1.10
C TYR A 174 2.22 -10.13 -2.53
N VAL A 175 2.30 -8.81 -2.71
CA VAL A 175 2.49 -8.18 -4.02
C VAL A 175 3.57 -7.11 -3.88
N LEU A 176 4.62 -7.23 -4.69
CA LEU A 176 5.70 -6.27 -4.81
C LEU A 176 5.47 -5.40 -6.04
N VAL A 177 5.57 -4.09 -5.88
CA VAL A 177 5.68 -3.14 -6.99
C VAL A 177 7.13 -3.14 -7.47
N SER A 178 7.41 -3.93 -8.50
CA SER A 178 8.79 -4.16 -8.97
C SER A 178 9.28 -3.01 -9.84
N LYS A 179 8.43 -2.51 -10.74
CA LYS A 179 8.74 -1.40 -11.64
C LYS A 179 7.51 -0.53 -11.90
N ILE A 180 7.71 0.78 -12.00
CA ILE A 180 6.71 1.77 -12.41
C ILE A 180 7.25 2.51 -13.64
N ARG A 181 6.44 2.61 -14.69
CA ARG A 181 6.75 3.37 -15.91
C ARG A 181 5.68 4.43 -16.12
N LEU A 182 6.06 5.69 -16.10
CA LEU A 182 5.12 6.81 -16.29
C LEU A 182 5.09 7.30 -17.74
N THR A 183 6.24 7.33 -18.39
CA THR A 183 6.43 7.79 -19.76
C THR A 183 7.09 6.71 -20.60
N ALA A 184 6.95 6.83 -21.92
CA ALA A 184 7.78 6.06 -22.83
C ALA A 184 9.18 6.68 -22.77
N GLU A 185 10.13 5.97 -22.17
CA GLU A 185 11.54 6.32 -22.35
C GLU A 185 11.92 6.08 -23.81
N ASP A 186 12.91 6.79 -24.33
CA ASP A 186 13.39 6.64 -25.72
C ASP A 186 14.02 5.24 -25.91
N GLU A 187 13.18 4.23 -26.15
CA GLU A 187 13.59 2.84 -26.42
C GLU A 187 14.03 2.63 -27.87
N SER A 188 14.41 3.69 -28.59
CA SER A 188 14.87 3.65 -29.99
C SER A 188 16.02 2.65 -30.20
N ASP A 189 16.95 2.60 -29.25
CA ASP A 189 18.10 1.70 -29.30
C ASP A 189 17.72 0.23 -29.12
N MET A 190 16.66 -0.05 -28.34
CA MET A 190 16.15 -1.43 -28.18
C MET A 190 15.27 -1.85 -29.35
N LEU A 191 14.53 -0.93 -29.96
CA LEU A 191 13.75 -1.16 -31.18
C LEU A 191 14.64 -1.62 -32.34
N ALA A 192 15.83 -1.04 -32.47
CA ALA A 192 16.81 -1.45 -33.48
C ALA A 192 17.29 -2.91 -33.31
N ALA A 193 17.38 -3.42 -32.07
CA ALA A 193 17.87 -4.78 -31.80
C ALA A 193 16.89 -5.88 -32.20
N PHE A 194 15.60 -5.57 -32.32
CA PHE A 194 14.54 -6.52 -32.70
C PHE A 194 13.85 -6.20 -34.02
N SER A 195 14.17 -5.05 -34.63
CA SER A 195 13.69 -4.68 -35.96
C SER A 195 14.32 -5.56 -37.01
N VAL A 196 13.51 -6.06 -37.94
CA VAL A 196 14.00 -6.81 -39.09
C VAL A 196 14.51 -5.80 -40.12
N ALA A 197 15.81 -5.79 -40.39
CA ALA A 197 16.38 -4.99 -41.46
C ALA A 197 15.81 -5.45 -42.82
N PRO A 198 15.39 -4.54 -43.71
CA PRO A 198 14.84 -4.90 -45.02
C PRO A 198 15.77 -5.76 -45.88
N GLU A 199 17.09 -5.68 -45.64
CA GLU A 199 18.12 -6.37 -46.43
C GLU A 199 18.48 -7.79 -45.91
N MET A 200 18.01 -8.18 -44.72
CA MET A 200 18.34 -9.48 -44.07
C MET A 200 17.26 -10.56 -44.30
N LEU A 201 16.38 -10.36 -45.27
CA LEU A 201 15.35 -11.33 -45.64
C LEU A 201 15.93 -12.28 -46.69
N ASP A 202 16.59 -13.34 -46.22
CA ASP A 202 16.92 -14.45 -47.10
C ASP A 202 15.60 -15.00 -47.68
N PRO A 203 15.44 -15.07 -49.01
CA PRO A 203 14.34 -15.81 -49.60
C PRO A 203 14.46 -17.27 -49.16
N ASP A 204 13.35 -17.86 -48.71
CA ASP A 204 13.30 -19.28 -48.39
C ASP A 204 13.77 -20.06 -49.63
N PRO A 205 14.76 -20.97 -49.53
CA PRO A 205 15.28 -21.71 -50.69
C PRO A 205 14.20 -22.54 -51.42
N ALA A 206 13.02 -22.72 -50.83
CA ALA A 206 11.86 -23.34 -51.47
C ALA A 206 11.22 -22.48 -52.59
N ASP A 207 11.50 -21.18 -52.65
CA ASP A 207 10.91 -20.24 -53.63
C ASP A 207 11.89 -19.83 -54.76
N ALA A 208 13.05 -20.51 -54.85
CA ALA A 208 14.14 -20.14 -55.76
C ALA A 208 13.99 -20.63 -57.20
N GLU A 209 12.94 -21.39 -57.53
CA GLU A 209 12.72 -21.91 -58.89
C GLU A 209 11.37 -21.44 -59.46
N THR A 210 11.28 -20.17 -59.84
CA THR A 210 10.46 -19.74 -60.98
C THR A 210 10.95 -18.42 -61.56
N ASP A 211 11.08 -18.42 -62.88
CA ASP A 211 11.72 -17.45 -63.75
C ASP A 211 11.05 -16.07 -63.85
N LEU A 212 11.90 -15.06 -64.12
CA LEU A 212 11.68 -13.91 -65.01
C LEU A 212 10.29 -13.22 -64.98
N ASP A 213 10.06 -12.30 -64.04
CA ASP A 213 9.14 -11.17 -64.22
C ASP A 213 9.61 -9.93 -63.43
N ASP A 214 9.95 -8.86 -64.16
CA ASP A 214 10.50 -7.58 -63.66
C ASP A 214 9.39 -6.64 -63.15
N GLY A 215 8.42 -7.19 -62.41
CA GLY A 215 7.23 -6.47 -61.93
C GLY A 215 6.74 -6.82 -60.51
N MET A 216 7.38 -7.76 -59.81
CA MET A 216 6.86 -8.38 -58.57
C MET A 216 7.74 -8.15 -57.32
N THR A 217 8.40 -6.99 -57.20
CA THR A 217 9.31 -6.72 -56.06
C THR A 217 8.61 -6.33 -54.74
N GLU A 218 7.31 -6.03 -54.74
CA GLU A 218 6.56 -5.73 -53.50
C GLU A 218 6.03 -7.00 -52.80
N SER A 219 5.65 -8.03 -53.56
CA SER A 219 5.03 -9.27 -53.06
C SER A 219 5.95 -10.18 -52.23
N ARG A 220 7.27 -9.91 -52.22
CA ARG A 220 8.28 -10.66 -51.45
C ARG A 220 8.63 -10.03 -50.10
N ARG A 221 8.07 -8.87 -49.77
CA ARG A 221 8.36 -8.21 -48.49
C ARG A 221 7.50 -8.83 -47.38
N PRO A 222 8.06 -9.12 -46.20
CA PRO A 222 7.29 -9.63 -45.08
C PRO A 222 6.17 -8.66 -44.74
N GLN A 223 5.03 -9.22 -44.39
CA GLN A 223 3.84 -8.49 -43.97
C GLN A 223 3.54 -8.80 -42.50
N CYS A 224 2.93 -7.84 -41.83
CA CYS A 224 2.44 -8.01 -40.48
C CYS A 224 1.33 -9.06 -40.46
N TYR A 225 1.46 -10.08 -39.62
CA TYR A 225 0.45 -11.14 -39.50
C TYR A 225 -0.94 -10.64 -39.04
N ILE A 226 -1.01 -9.44 -38.43
CA ILE A 226 -2.26 -8.89 -37.87
C ILE A 226 -2.99 -8.00 -38.88
N CYS A 227 -2.29 -7.07 -39.53
CA CYS A 227 -2.92 -6.10 -40.44
C CYS A 227 -2.59 -6.32 -41.92
N TYR A 228 -1.70 -7.26 -42.23
CA TYR A 228 -1.23 -7.57 -43.59
C TYR A 228 -0.47 -6.45 -44.30
N ASP A 229 -0.08 -5.38 -43.60
CA ASP A 229 0.77 -4.31 -44.15
C ASP A 229 2.27 -4.56 -43.92
N HIS A 230 3.11 -3.90 -44.71
CA HIS A 230 4.57 -3.94 -44.62
C HIS A 230 5.11 -3.05 -43.49
N GLY A 231 6.38 -3.24 -43.09
CA GLY A 231 7.03 -2.41 -42.06
C GLY A 231 7.39 -1.01 -42.58
N GLU A 232 7.26 0.00 -41.73
CA GLU A 232 7.53 1.42 -42.06
C GLU A 232 8.49 2.08 -41.05
N GLN A 233 9.08 3.22 -41.41
CA GLN A 233 9.91 4.02 -40.49
C GLN A 233 9.05 4.52 -39.32
N GLY A 234 9.32 4.01 -38.12
CA GLY A 234 8.57 4.30 -36.88
C GLY A 234 7.59 3.21 -36.45
N ASN A 235 7.26 2.26 -37.33
CA ASN A 235 6.47 1.07 -37.00
C ASN A 235 7.07 -0.16 -37.70
N PRO A 236 8.27 -0.60 -37.31
CA PRO A 236 8.95 -1.70 -37.96
C PRO A 236 8.26 -3.03 -37.68
N LEU A 237 8.50 -4.00 -38.57
CA LEU A 237 8.19 -5.40 -38.30
C LEU A 237 9.23 -5.96 -37.31
N ILE A 238 8.71 -6.62 -36.28
CA ILE A 238 9.49 -7.24 -35.22
C ILE A 238 9.18 -8.74 -35.16
N ASN A 239 10.13 -9.50 -34.63
CA ASN A 239 9.95 -10.90 -34.28
C ASN A 239 10.42 -11.14 -32.84
N LEU A 240 9.50 -11.47 -31.95
CA LEU A 240 9.77 -11.64 -30.51
C LEU A 240 9.40 -13.02 -29.97
N CYS A 241 8.89 -13.92 -30.81
CA CYS A 241 8.47 -15.27 -30.40
C CYS A 241 9.14 -16.36 -31.25
N GLN A 242 8.87 -17.62 -30.92
CA GLN A 242 9.41 -18.79 -31.63
C GLN A 242 8.52 -19.26 -32.80
N CYS A 243 7.60 -18.40 -33.26
CA CYS A 243 6.76 -18.73 -34.41
C CYS A 243 7.63 -18.87 -35.68
N THR A 244 7.25 -19.78 -36.57
CA THR A 244 7.94 -20.05 -37.84
C THR A 244 7.15 -19.48 -39.03
N GLY A 245 7.80 -19.29 -40.17
CA GLY A 245 7.16 -18.73 -41.37
C GLY A 245 6.80 -17.25 -41.25
N SER A 246 5.77 -16.82 -41.98
CA SER A 246 5.30 -15.41 -42.04
C SER A 246 4.60 -14.94 -40.77
N VAL A 247 4.04 -15.85 -39.97
CA VAL A 247 3.26 -15.52 -38.75
C VAL A 247 4.10 -14.88 -37.63
N LYS A 248 5.43 -14.93 -37.73
CA LYS A 248 6.37 -14.39 -36.74
C LYS A 248 6.59 -12.88 -36.86
N TYR A 249 6.25 -12.29 -38.01
CA TYR A 249 6.44 -10.86 -38.27
C TYR A 249 5.17 -10.08 -37.91
N VAL A 250 5.31 -9.15 -36.97
CA VAL A 250 4.22 -8.29 -36.51
C VAL A 250 4.75 -6.88 -36.31
N HIS A 251 3.97 -5.85 -36.58
CA HIS A 251 4.34 -4.49 -36.18
C HIS A 251 4.37 -4.34 -34.66
N LEU A 252 5.24 -3.48 -34.13
CA LEU A 252 5.24 -3.15 -32.70
C LEU A 252 3.85 -2.68 -32.23
N ASN A 253 3.23 -1.74 -32.93
CA ASN A 253 1.93 -1.20 -32.55
C ASN A 253 0.82 -2.25 -32.60
N CYS A 254 0.83 -3.13 -33.60
CA CYS A 254 -0.14 -4.22 -33.72
C CYS A 254 0.05 -5.23 -32.58
N LEU A 255 1.29 -5.56 -32.22
CA LEU A 255 1.60 -6.43 -31.10
C LEU A 255 1.18 -5.80 -29.76
N GLN A 256 1.46 -4.52 -29.53
CA GLN A 256 1.06 -3.79 -28.32
C GLN A 256 -0.47 -3.81 -28.12
N ARG A 257 -1.25 -3.66 -29.20
CA ARG A 257 -2.72 -3.79 -29.16
C ARG A 257 -3.14 -5.23 -28.91
N TRP A 258 -2.49 -6.20 -29.55
CA TRP A 258 -2.85 -7.60 -29.40
C TRP A 258 -2.59 -8.14 -27.98
N MET A 259 -1.58 -7.60 -27.29
CA MET A 259 -1.23 -8.00 -25.94
C MET A 259 -2.07 -7.35 -24.84
N GLN A 260 -2.85 -6.32 -25.17
CA GLN A 260 -3.75 -5.61 -24.24
C GLN A 260 -5.19 -5.90 -24.66
N PRO A 261 -5.85 -6.93 -24.09
CA PRO A 261 -7.22 -7.25 -24.41
C PRO A 261 -8.15 -6.05 -24.20
N GLU A 262 -9.14 -5.88 -25.08
CA GLU A 262 -10.12 -4.82 -24.92
C GLU A 262 -10.82 -4.92 -23.56
N GLY A 263 -10.94 -3.78 -22.88
CA GLY A 263 -11.56 -3.71 -21.55
C GLY A 263 -10.69 -4.21 -20.38
N SER A 264 -9.43 -4.61 -20.62
CA SER A 264 -8.51 -5.03 -19.54
C SER A 264 -7.24 -4.18 -19.50
N SER A 265 -6.74 -3.93 -18.30
CA SER A 265 -5.43 -3.31 -18.06
C SER A 265 -4.30 -4.34 -18.02
N ALA A 266 -4.60 -5.64 -18.06
CA ALA A 266 -3.61 -6.71 -18.04
C ALA A 266 -2.85 -6.80 -19.36
N VAL A 267 -1.54 -7.02 -19.30
CA VAL A 267 -0.72 -7.27 -20.48
C VAL A 267 -0.32 -8.74 -20.55
N ASN A 268 -0.64 -9.37 -21.68
CA ASN A 268 -0.20 -10.73 -21.95
C ASN A 268 1.30 -10.77 -22.25
N THR A 269 2.05 -11.57 -21.48
CA THR A 269 3.50 -11.76 -21.68
C THR A 269 3.83 -13.03 -22.46
N HIS A 270 2.82 -13.74 -22.96
CA HIS A 270 2.97 -14.98 -23.73
C HIS A 270 2.38 -14.79 -25.11
N CYS A 271 2.99 -15.42 -26.11
CA CYS A 271 2.47 -15.39 -27.46
C CYS A 271 1.13 -16.14 -27.53
N PRO A 272 0.06 -15.56 -28.10
CA PRO A 272 -1.23 -16.24 -28.20
C PRO A 272 -1.20 -17.43 -29.18
N ILE A 273 -0.25 -17.46 -30.12
CA ILE A 273 -0.07 -18.56 -31.08
C ILE A 273 0.79 -19.66 -30.46
N CYS A 274 2.09 -19.41 -30.26
CA CYS A 274 3.03 -20.44 -29.83
C CYS A 274 3.08 -20.67 -28.32
N LYS A 275 2.38 -19.86 -27.53
CA LYS A 275 2.32 -19.90 -26.04
C LYS A 275 3.64 -19.65 -25.31
N GLU A 276 4.74 -19.54 -26.04
CA GLU A 276 6.05 -19.20 -25.49
C GLU A 276 6.07 -17.79 -24.88
N ARG A 277 6.87 -17.60 -23.83
CA ARG A 277 6.98 -16.30 -23.15
C ARG A 277 7.87 -15.35 -23.94
N TYR A 278 7.45 -14.10 -24.10
CA TYR A 278 8.27 -13.08 -24.76
C TYR A 278 9.54 -12.79 -23.94
N PRO A 279 10.69 -12.48 -24.59
CA PRO A 279 11.93 -12.12 -23.89
C PRO A 279 11.73 -10.96 -22.91
N GLU A 280 12.31 -11.03 -21.71
CA GLU A 280 12.09 -9.98 -20.68
C GLU A 280 12.54 -8.59 -21.15
N LYS A 281 13.63 -8.51 -21.93
CA LYS A 281 14.11 -7.26 -22.52
C LYS A 281 13.10 -6.65 -23.50
N ALA A 282 12.35 -7.49 -24.22
CA ALA A 282 11.38 -7.05 -25.21
C ALA A 282 10.01 -6.73 -24.58
N GLN A 283 9.68 -7.33 -23.43
CA GLN A 283 8.42 -7.06 -22.72
C GLN A 283 8.25 -5.57 -22.45
N ALA A 284 9.31 -4.85 -22.06
CA ALA A 284 9.25 -3.41 -21.83
C ALA A 284 8.70 -2.65 -23.05
N MET A 285 9.21 -2.92 -24.25
CA MET A 285 8.78 -2.26 -25.49
C MET A 285 7.33 -2.59 -25.88
N MET A 286 6.84 -3.75 -25.47
CA MET A 286 5.47 -4.20 -25.74
C MET A 286 4.43 -3.56 -24.81
N ILE A 287 4.86 -2.88 -23.75
CA ILE A 287 3.97 -2.36 -22.72
C ILE A 287 3.88 -0.85 -22.83
N ARG A 288 2.69 -0.37 -23.19
CA ARG A 288 2.41 1.07 -23.24
C ARG A 288 2.35 1.67 -21.83
N PRO A 289 3.10 2.74 -21.54
CA PRO A 289 2.97 3.49 -20.29
C PRO A 289 1.70 4.35 -20.30
N PRO A 290 1.17 4.77 -19.13
CA PRO A 290 1.69 4.48 -17.79
C PRO A 290 1.44 3.02 -17.39
N ALA A 291 2.44 2.33 -16.84
CA ALA A 291 2.38 0.91 -16.54
C ALA A 291 3.09 0.53 -15.24
N VAL A 292 2.69 -0.60 -14.65
CA VAL A 292 3.26 -1.15 -13.41
C VAL A 292 3.56 -2.64 -13.59
N LEU A 293 4.74 -3.06 -13.15
CA LEU A 293 5.09 -4.48 -12.98
C LEU A 293 4.86 -4.90 -11.54
N LEU A 294 3.94 -5.84 -11.35
CA LEU A 294 3.65 -6.44 -10.05
C LEU A 294 4.21 -7.85 -9.99
N GLU A 295 4.89 -8.19 -8.90
CA GLU A 295 5.28 -9.56 -8.58
C GLU A 295 4.43 -10.06 -7.42
N SER A 296 3.65 -11.12 -7.62
CA SER A 296 2.79 -11.66 -6.58
C SER A 296 3.28 -13.02 -6.08
N TRP A 297 3.16 -13.25 -4.78
CA TRP A 297 3.40 -14.54 -4.12
C TRP A 297 2.16 -15.03 -3.38
N SER A 298 1.84 -16.31 -3.56
CA SER A 298 0.84 -17.00 -2.74
C SER A 298 1.29 -17.08 -1.28
N ASN A 299 0.37 -17.42 -0.36
CA ASN A 299 0.65 -17.55 1.07
C ASN A 299 1.85 -18.48 1.38
N HIS A 300 1.95 -19.59 0.65
CA HIS A 300 3.04 -20.56 0.80
C HIS A 300 4.34 -20.14 0.10
N ARG A 301 4.34 -18.99 -0.58
CA ARG A 301 5.49 -18.40 -1.29
C ARG A 301 6.06 -19.32 -2.39
N THR A 302 5.29 -20.31 -2.83
CA THR A 302 5.68 -21.29 -3.84
C THR A 302 5.44 -20.79 -5.25
N LEU A 303 4.36 -20.03 -5.45
CA LEU A 303 4.00 -19.46 -6.73
C LEU A 303 4.46 -18.01 -6.77
N LYS A 304 5.39 -17.70 -7.67
CA LYS A 304 5.78 -16.34 -8.04
C LYS A 304 5.21 -16.04 -9.42
N LEU A 305 4.31 -15.06 -9.50
CA LEU A 305 3.72 -14.60 -10.76
C LEU A 305 4.15 -13.16 -11.02
N ARG A 306 4.43 -12.84 -12.29
CA ARG A 306 4.75 -11.49 -12.77
C ARG A 306 3.58 -10.98 -13.61
N HIS A 307 3.07 -9.81 -13.27
CA HIS A 307 1.90 -9.21 -13.91
C HIS A 307 2.26 -7.82 -14.39
N TRP A 308 2.26 -7.62 -15.70
CA TRP A 308 2.34 -6.29 -16.27
C TRP A 308 0.94 -5.71 -16.41
N VAL A 309 0.78 -4.48 -15.93
CA VAL A 309 -0.49 -3.75 -15.96
C VAL A 309 -0.26 -2.42 -16.65
N SER A 310 -0.93 -2.20 -17.77
CA SER A 310 -0.87 -0.97 -18.55
C SER A 310 -2.14 -0.16 -18.34
N PHE A 311 -1.97 1.10 -17.98
CA PHE A 311 -3.03 2.07 -17.76
C PHE A 311 -3.16 3.05 -18.94
N ALA A 312 -2.61 2.68 -20.11
CA ALA A 312 -2.67 3.50 -21.32
C ALA A 312 -4.09 3.59 -21.92
N GLN A 313 -4.90 2.54 -21.79
CA GLN A 313 -6.29 2.52 -22.26
C GLN A 313 -7.29 2.78 -21.13
N HIS A 314 -7.02 2.25 -19.95
CA HIS A 314 -7.91 2.35 -18.78
C HIS A 314 -7.13 2.92 -17.61
N SER A 315 -7.72 3.85 -16.86
CA SER A 315 -7.07 4.46 -15.69
C SER A 315 -7.15 3.58 -14.43
N THR A 316 -7.77 2.41 -14.51
CA THR A 316 -7.97 1.50 -13.37
C THR A 316 -7.56 0.08 -13.70
N ALA A 317 -7.09 -0.66 -12.70
CA ALA A 317 -6.84 -2.09 -12.81
C ALA A 317 -7.34 -2.83 -11.57
N SER A 318 -8.10 -3.90 -11.73
CA SER A 318 -8.65 -4.70 -10.63
C SER A 318 -7.71 -5.84 -10.22
N LEU A 319 -7.64 -6.09 -8.91
CA LEU A 319 -6.82 -7.13 -8.29
C LEU A 319 -7.71 -8.05 -7.46
N GLY A 320 -7.60 -9.35 -7.70
CA GLY A 320 -8.45 -10.31 -7.01
C GLY A 320 -8.11 -11.75 -7.32
N ARG A 321 -9.00 -12.65 -6.90
CA ARG A 321 -8.76 -14.10 -6.97
C ARG A 321 -9.26 -14.72 -8.27
N PHE A 322 -10.28 -14.14 -8.89
CA PHE A 322 -10.98 -14.73 -10.04
C PHE A 322 -10.55 -14.08 -11.35
N THR A 323 -10.34 -14.90 -12.38
CA THR A 323 -9.89 -14.47 -13.72
C THR A 323 -10.94 -13.69 -14.50
N GLU A 324 -12.22 -13.86 -14.19
CA GLU A 324 -13.33 -13.27 -14.96
C GLU A 324 -13.57 -11.79 -14.65
N HIS A 325 -13.05 -11.29 -13.53
CA HIS A 325 -13.36 -9.94 -13.02
C HIS A 325 -12.11 -9.11 -12.69
N ASN A 326 -10.91 -9.68 -12.83
CA ASN A 326 -9.68 -9.03 -12.41
C ASN A 326 -8.63 -9.02 -13.49
N ASP A 327 -8.01 -7.85 -13.68
CA ASP A 327 -6.83 -7.70 -14.52
C ASP A 327 -5.63 -8.45 -13.93
N VAL A 328 -5.47 -8.41 -12.60
CA VAL A 328 -4.40 -9.10 -11.88
C VAL A 328 -4.99 -10.19 -11.00
N VAL A 329 -4.67 -11.43 -11.37
CA VAL A 329 -5.19 -12.62 -10.70
C VAL A 329 -4.15 -13.16 -9.73
N ILE A 330 -4.52 -13.22 -8.46
CA ILE A 330 -3.72 -13.78 -7.38
C ILE A 330 -4.48 -14.99 -6.84
N PRO A 331 -4.13 -16.22 -7.28
CA PRO A 331 -4.89 -17.44 -6.98
C PRO A 331 -4.63 -17.93 -5.56
N ASP A 332 -5.03 -17.14 -4.57
CA ASP A 332 -4.92 -17.46 -3.15
C ASP A 332 -6.30 -17.39 -2.49
N HIS A 333 -6.66 -18.43 -1.75
CA HIS A 333 -7.96 -18.53 -1.08
C HIS A 333 -8.26 -17.36 -0.12
N SER A 334 -7.24 -16.71 0.44
CA SER A 334 -7.39 -15.57 1.34
C SER A 334 -7.63 -14.24 0.62
N VAL A 335 -7.43 -14.20 -0.70
CA VAL A 335 -7.75 -13.04 -1.54
C VAL A 335 -9.24 -13.10 -1.89
N SER A 336 -9.89 -11.93 -1.90
CA SER A 336 -11.31 -11.81 -2.23
C SER A 336 -11.50 -11.92 -3.74
N GLY A 337 -12.72 -12.24 -4.19
CA GLY A 337 -13.03 -12.33 -5.62
C GLY A 337 -12.59 -11.09 -6.38
N GLU A 338 -13.07 -9.92 -5.94
CA GLU A 338 -12.54 -8.60 -6.28
C GLU A 338 -12.05 -7.96 -4.97
N HIS A 339 -10.74 -7.85 -4.77
CA HIS A 339 -10.18 -7.51 -3.45
C HIS A 339 -9.75 -6.05 -3.36
N ALA A 340 -9.06 -5.57 -4.39
CA ALA A 340 -8.51 -4.23 -4.43
C ALA A 340 -8.46 -3.76 -5.88
N PHE A 341 -8.15 -2.49 -6.08
CA PHE A 341 -7.89 -1.94 -7.40
C PHE A 341 -6.82 -0.86 -7.31
N ILE A 342 -6.12 -0.67 -8.42
CA ILE A 342 -5.15 0.41 -8.60
C ILE A 342 -5.75 1.43 -9.55
N ILE A 343 -5.60 2.72 -9.22
CA ILE A 343 -5.99 3.82 -10.10
C ILE A 343 -4.73 4.61 -10.48
N GLN A 344 -4.57 4.92 -11.76
CA GLN A 344 -3.61 5.89 -12.26
C GLN A 344 -4.27 7.28 -12.32
N GLN A 345 -3.75 8.22 -11.54
CA GLN A 345 -4.22 9.61 -11.49
C GLN A 345 -3.06 10.55 -11.18
N ASN A 346 -2.99 11.70 -11.85
CA ASN A 346 -2.00 12.76 -11.61
C ASN A 346 -0.55 12.26 -11.64
N GLY A 347 -0.22 11.38 -12.60
CA GLY A 347 1.14 10.81 -12.73
C GLY A 347 1.54 9.87 -11.59
N ALA A 348 0.58 9.35 -10.85
CA ALA A 348 0.81 8.44 -9.73
C ALA A 348 -0.17 7.27 -9.74
N PHE A 349 0.22 6.17 -9.08
CA PHE A 349 -0.61 4.99 -8.89
C PHE A 349 -1.08 4.91 -7.45
N TRP A 350 -2.37 4.67 -7.27
CA TRP A 350 -3.03 4.63 -5.98
C TRP A 350 -3.70 3.27 -5.76
N LEU A 351 -3.36 2.60 -4.67
CA LEU A 351 -3.97 1.35 -4.25
C LEU A 351 -5.19 1.62 -3.36
N HIS A 352 -6.31 1.01 -3.69
CA HIS A 352 -7.57 1.08 -2.96
C HIS A 352 -8.06 -0.33 -2.62
N ASP A 353 -8.44 -0.54 -1.36
CA ASP A 353 -9.15 -1.76 -0.95
C ASP A 353 -10.63 -1.65 -1.33
N ARG A 354 -11.21 -2.74 -1.85
CA ARG A 354 -12.63 -2.81 -2.24
C ARG A 354 -13.46 -3.49 -1.15
N GLU A 355 -13.32 -3.00 0.09
CA GLU A 355 -13.95 -3.58 1.27
C GLU A 355 -13.75 -5.09 1.39
N SER A 356 -12.50 -5.53 1.19
CA SER A 356 -12.19 -6.94 1.13
C SER A 356 -12.45 -7.66 2.46
N SER A 357 -12.66 -8.98 2.40
CA SER A 357 -12.99 -9.79 3.58
C SER A 357 -11.82 -9.90 4.57
N ASN A 358 -10.60 -10.05 4.04
CA ASN A 358 -9.39 -10.27 4.86
C ASN A 358 -8.50 -9.02 4.98
N GLY A 359 -8.84 -7.96 4.26
CA GLY A 359 -8.15 -6.68 4.27
C GLY A 359 -6.92 -6.59 3.38
N SER A 360 -6.66 -5.37 2.96
CA SER A 360 -5.43 -4.95 2.29
C SER A 360 -4.47 -4.28 3.27
N PHE A 361 -3.18 -4.56 3.15
CA PHE A 361 -2.14 -4.00 4.01
C PHE A 361 -0.91 -3.56 3.21
N ILE A 362 -0.25 -2.48 3.61
CA ILE A 362 0.99 -2.00 3.00
C ILE A 362 2.15 -2.10 3.99
N ARG A 363 3.31 -2.59 3.54
CA ARG A 363 4.54 -2.57 4.33
C ARG A 363 5.02 -1.13 4.49
N LEU A 364 5.24 -0.69 5.72
CA LEU A 364 5.84 0.61 5.97
C LEU A 364 7.36 0.55 5.87
N ARG A 365 7.92 1.37 4.99
CA ARG A 365 9.37 1.58 4.84
C ARG A 365 9.84 2.93 5.38
N SER A 366 8.94 3.92 5.38
CA SER A 366 9.21 5.29 5.81
C SER A 366 8.40 5.66 7.05
N PRO A 367 8.79 6.74 7.76
CA PRO A 367 8.03 7.26 8.88
C PRO A 367 6.60 7.65 8.47
N LEU A 368 5.62 7.23 9.27
CA LEU A 368 4.21 7.51 9.07
C LEU A 368 3.72 8.54 10.08
N ARG A 369 3.15 9.64 9.59
CA ARG A 369 2.52 10.66 10.43
C ARG A 369 1.24 10.12 11.09
N LEU A 370 1.11 10.31 12.39
CA LEU A 370 -0.09 9.96 13.15
C LEU A 370 -1.01 11.16 13.27
N THR A 371 -2.01 11.23 12.38
CA THR A 371 -3.02 12.31 12.39
C THR A 371 -3.86 12.26 13.67
N PHE A 372 -4.00 13.41 14.33
CA PHE A 372 -4.77 13.49 15.57
C PHE A 372 -6.26 13.25 15.35
N GLY A 373 -6.87 12.44 16.22
CA GLY A 373 -8.27 12.05 16.13
C GLY A 373 -8.53 10.87 15.20
N GLU A 374 -7.49 10.38 14.51
CA GLU A 374 -7.59 9.21 13.64
C GLU A 374 -6.96 7.99 14.30
N SER A 375 -7.61 6.84 14.11
CA SER A 375 -7.09 5.54 14.55
C SER A 375 -6.49 4.79 13.37
N LEU A 376 -5.23 4.37 13.52
CA LEU A 376 -4.52 3.56 12.54
C LEU A 376 -4.32 2.15 13.07
N HIS A 377 -4.59 1.16 12.22
CA HIS A 377 -4.40 -0.25 12.53
C HIS A 377 -3.18 -0.78 11.79
N MET A 378 -2.27 -1.42 12.51
CA MET A 378 -1.04 -1.97 11.96
C MET A 378 -0.91 -3.43 12.39
N LYS A 379 -0.22 -4.22 11.58
CA LYS A 379 0.07 -5.62 11.85
C LYS A 379 1.58 -5.81 11.91
N MET A 380 2.03 -6.50 12.95
CA MET A 380 3.42 -6.87 13.13
C MET A 380 3.47 -8.31 13.60
N GLY A 381 3.96 -9.22 12.75
CA GLY A 381 3.88 -10.66 12.99
C GLY A 381 2.43 -11.12 13.20
N LYS A 382 2.14 -11.69 14.38
CA LYS A 382 0.79 -12.10 14.79
C LYS A 382 0.05 -11.07 15.64
N SER A 383 0.66 -9.93 15.91
CA SER A 383 0.08 -8.88 16.74
C SER A 383 -0.58 -7.80 15.87
N LEU A 384 -1.72 -7.30 16.34
CA LEU A 384 -2.37 -6.11 15.82
C LEU A 384 -2.10 -4.94 16.77
N LEU A 385 -1.77 -3.80 16.19
CA LEU A 385 -1.49 -2.55 16.86
C LEU A 385 -2.58 -1.56 16.44
N CYS A 386 -3.25 -0.94 17.41
CA CYS A 386 -4.13 0.19 17.16
C CYS A 386 -3.51 1.44 17.79
N LEU A 387 -3.19 2.44 16.96
CA LEU A 387 -2.61 3.71 17.39
C LEU A 387 -3.66 4.80 17.20
N HIS A 388 -3.90 5.56 18.25
CA HIS A 388 -4.85 6.68 18.23
C HIS A 388 -4.22 7.90 18.89
N ALA A 389 -3.81 8.86 18.06
CA ALA A 389 -3.20 10.10 18.52
C ALA A 389 -4.27 11.08 19.01
N LYS A 390 -4.11 11.60 20.23
CA LYS A 390 -5.01 12.58 20.85
C LYS A 390 -4.27 13.87 21.17
N ARG A 391 -4.95 15.01 21.00
CA ARG A 391 -4.47 16.31 21.48
C ARG A 391 -4.99 16.63 22.87
N SER A 392 -4.13 17.26 23.67
CA SER A 392 -4.55 17.86 24.93
C SER A 392 -5.58 18.96 24.69
N ARG A 393 -6.38 19.30 25.72
CA ARG A 393 -7.36 20.40 25.61
C ARG A 393 -6.67 21.74 25.33
N TRP A 394 -5.53 21.99 25.99
CA TRP A 394 -4.72 23.21 25.83
C TRP A 394 -4.11 23.32 24.44
N SER A 395 -3.58 22.22 23.90
CA SER A 395 -3.04 22.17 22.54
C SER A 395 -4.10 22.45 21.49
N ARG A 396 -5.30 21.88 21.64
CA ARG A 396 -6.44 22.17 20.76
C ARG A 396 -6.82 23.65 20.80
N LEU A 397 -6.88 24.24 21.99
CA LEU A 397 -7.18 25.67 22.15
C LEU A 397 -6.08 26.55 21.53
N ARG A 398 -4.81 26.26 21.81
CA ARG A 398 -3.66 27.00 21.25
C ARG A 398 -3.65 26.96 19.73
N MET A 399 -3.85 25.78 19.12
CA MET A 399 -3.89 25.64 17.66
C MET A 399 -5.08 26.38 17.03
N ARG A 400 -6.24 26.38 17.68
CA ARG A 400 -7.39 27.20 17.24
C ARG A 400 -7.07 28.69 17.30
N LEU A 401 -6.43 29.16 18.38
CA LEU A 401 -6.04 30.58 18.50
C LEU A 401 -5.00 30.99 17.47
N ILE A 402 -4.05 30.11 17.13
CA ILE A 402 -3.07 30.34 16.06
C ILE A 402 -3.77 30.44 14.69
N ALA A 403 -4.64 29.48 14.36
CA ALA A 403 -5.40 29.50 13.10
C ALA A 403 -6.25 30.78 12.95
N LEU A 404 -6.88 31.24 14.04
CA LEU A 404 -7.67 32.49 14.05
C LEU A 404 -6.80 33.75 13.93
N ARG A 405 -5.55 33.74 14.43
CA ARG A 405 -4.63 34.89 14.36
C ARG A 405 -3.96 35.04 12.99
N PHE A 406 -3.71 33.93 12.30
CA PHE A 406 -2.99 33.92 11.02
C PHE A 406 -3.90 33.85 9.79
N GLY A 407 -5.23 33.89 9.97
CA GLY A 407 -6.24 34.08 8.92
C GLY A 407 -6.01 33.26 7.65
N GLU A 408 -6.62 32.07 7.56
CA GLU A 408 -6.76 31.23 6.35
C GLU A 408 -5.85 31.62 5.16
N ARG A 409 -4.53 31.41 5.34
CA ARG A 409 -3.57 31.36 4.25
C ARG A 409 -2.73 30.10 4.44
N ALA A 410 -3.43 28.97 4.42
CA ALA A 410 -2.85 27.64 4.50
C ALA A 410 -3.67 26.67 3.63
N ASP A 411 -4.07 27.12 2.44
CA ASP A 411 -4.55 26.27 1.35
C ASP A 411 -3.58 26.40 0.16
N GLU A 412 -2.27 26.21 0.39
CA GLU A 412 -1.29 26.03 -0.69
C GLU A 412 0.04 25.46 -0.18
N GLU A 413 0.01 24.42 0.66
CA GLU A 413 1.20 23.58 0.91
C GLU A 413 0.81 22.14 1.29
N ILE A 414 -0.26 21.63 0.66
CA ILE A 414 -0.65 20.22 0.67
C ILE A 414 -0.53 19.71 -0.77
N ALA A 415 0.69 19.74 -1.32
CA ALA A 415 1.01 19.16 -2.61
C ALA A 415 2.37 18.43 -2.57
N SER A 416 2.62 17.64 -1.51
CA SER A 416 3.72 16.66 -1.49
C SER A 416 3.55 15.52 -0.46
N THR A 417 2.34 15.28 0.05
CA THR A 417 1.99 14.09 0.85
C THR A 417 0.57 13.61 0.49
N PRO A 418 0.23 12.31 0.62
CA PRO A 418 -0.93 11.75 -0.06
C PRO A 418 -2.24 12.38 0.45
N ALA A 419 -2.96 13.03 -0.47
CA ALA A 419 -4.19 13.74 -0.18
C ALA A 419 -5.31 12.79 0.29
N THR A 420 -5.66 12.86 1.57
CA THR A 420 -6.88 12.30 2.17
C THR A 420 -7.91 13.41 2.37
N SER A 421 -8.66 13.77 1.33
CA SER A 421 -10.00 14.41 1.47
C SER A 421 -10.68 14.57 0.11
N GLY A 422 -11.59 13.65 -0.22
CA GLY A 422 -12.62 13.83 -1.26
C GLY A 422 -13.98 13.67 -0.60
N ARG A 423 -14.57 14.79 -0.17
CA ARG A 423 -15.95 14.83 0.34
C ARG A 423 -16.86 14.98 -0.88
N ALA A 424 -17.41 13.86 -1.36
CA ALA A 424 -18.43 13.90 -2.41
C ALA A 424 -19.73 14.46 -1.81
N SER A 425 -20.04 15.70 -2.17
CA SER A 425 -21.37 16.29 -2.04
C SER A 425 -22.33 15.55 -2.98
N THR A 426 -23.33 14.90 -2.41
CA THR A 426 -24.44 14.28 -3.13
C THR A 426 -25.35 15.37 -3.70
N SER A 427 -25.31 15.58 -5.01
CA SER A 427 -26.37 16.27 -5.74
C SER A 427 -27.29 15.24 -6.37
N SER A 428 -28.54 15.26 -5.93
CA SER A 428 -29.67 14.47 -6.41
C SER A 428 -29.89 14.69 -7.91
N LEU A 429 -29.89 13.61 -8.69
CA LEU A 429 -30.49 13.57 -10.02
C LEU A 429 -31.37 12.31 -10.08
N GLU A 430 -32.64 12.56 -10.40
CA GLU A 430 -33.75 11.64 -10.45
C GLU A 430 -33.52 10.53 -11.48
N SER A 431 -34.01 9.32 -11.18
CA SER A 431 -34.15 8.21 -12.14
C SER A 431 -35.64 7.91 -12.28
N PRO A 432 -36.21 7.78 -13.50
CA PRO A 432 -37.61 7.47 -13.67
C PRO A 432 -37.88 5.97 -13.52
N SER A 433 -39.07 5.71 -12.99
CA SER A 433 -39.76 4.45 -12.76
C SER A 433 -39.64 3.37 -13.85
N ALA A 434 -39.50 2.11 -13.43
CA ALA A 434 -40.02 0.97 -14.19
C ALA A 434 -40.51 -0.16 -13.27
N HIS A 435 -41.58 -0.79 -13.72
CA HIS A 435 -42.58 -1.54 -12.96
C HIS A 435 -42.12 -2.84 -12.28
N ARG A 436 -42.73 -3.07 -11.11
CA ARG A 436 -43.07 -4.37 -10.50
C ARG A 436 -43.55 -5.38 -11.55
N ASN A 437 -42.99 -6.59 -11.53
CA ASN A 437 -43.82 -7.78 -11.61
C ASN A 437 -43.18 -8.98 -10.90
N SER A 438 -43.91 -9.47 -9.91
CA SER A 438 -43.67 -10.67 -9.13
C SER A 438 -43.95 -11.93 -9.96
N ARG A 439 -43.00 -12.87 -10.03
CA ARG A 439 -43.32 -14.29 -10.25
C ARG A 439 -42.45 -15.18 -9.37
N VAL A 440 -43.16 -15.83 -8.47
CA VAL A 440 -42.79 -16.96 -7.63
C VAL A 440 -42.42 -18.14 -8.53
N TRP A 441 -41.29 -18.81 -8.24
CA TRP A 441 -40.99 -20.14 -8.79
C TRP A 441 -40.79 -21.11 -7.62
N THR A 442 -41.79 -21.96 -7.43
CA THR A 442 -41.74 -23.16 -6.59
C THR A 442 -41.11 -24.30 -7.38
N MET A 443 -40.10 -24.95 -6.78
CA MET A 443 -39.57 -26.25 -7.21
C MET A 443 -40.60 -27.36 -6.96
N PRO A 444 -40.76 -28.36 -7.85
CA PRO A 444 -41.36 -29.64 -7.48
C PRO A 444 -40.28 -30.66 -7.10
N ALA A 445 -40.64 -31.48 -6.12
CA ALA A 445 -39.92 -32.68 -5.68
C ALA A 445 -40.36 -33.91 -6.49
N ASP A 446 -39.42 -34.85 -6.59
CA ASP A 446 -39.49 -36.31 -6.76
C ASP A 446 -40.20 -36.93 -7.98
N ASP A 447 -39.38 -37.61 -8.81
CA ASP A 447 -39.35 -39.09 -8.93
C ASP A 447 -37.96 -39.56 -9.45
#